data_AF-A0A1W1ZZD8-F1
#
_entry.id   AF-A0A1W1ZZD8-F1
#
_cell.length_a   1.000
_cell.length_b   1.000
_cell.length_c   1.000
_cell.angle_alpha   90.00
_cell.angle_beta   90.00
_cell.angle_gamma   90.00
#
_symmetry.space_group_name_H-M   'P 1'
#
loop_
_entity.id
_entity.type
_entity.pdbx_description
1 polymer ?
#
loop_
_entity_poly.entity_id
_entity_poly.type
_entity_poly.pdbx_seq_one_letter_code
_entity_poly.pdbx_strand_id
1 'polypeptide(L)'
;MEKSIKIILAVTFFICLFNMPYGYYELVRFVALVGFGILAYYAYQNNNTAFAVIYVALALLFQPLFKIALGRTLWNIVDVIVGLFLIISLIKNKEENK
;
A
#
# COMPACT_ATOMS: atom_id res chain seq x y z
N MET A 1 -9.94 -12.15 -0.71
CA MET A 1 -8.53 -11.93 -1.09
C MET A 1 -8.06 -10.51 -0.78
N GLU A 2 -8.84 -9.48 -1.12
CA GLU A 2 -8.51 -8.07 -0.83
C GLU A 2 -8.09 -7.80 0.63
N LYS A 3 -8.82 -8.36 1.60
CA LYS A 3 -8.50 -8.18 3.03
C LYS A 3 -7.10 -8.68 3.39
N SER A 4 -6.74 -9.89 2.94
CA SER A 4 -5.42 -10.47 3.20
C SER A 4 -4.30 -9.64 2.57
N ILE A 5 -4.49 -9.14 1.34
CA ILE A 5 -3.52 -8.27 0.67
C ILE A 5 -3.31 -6.97 1.46
N LYS A 6 -4.38 -6.32 1.91
CA LYS A 6 -4.29 -5.09 2.72
C LYS A 6 -3.55 -5.32 4.04
N ILE A 7 -3.77 -6.46 4.70
CA ILE A 7 -3.09 -6.82 5.95
C ILE A 7 -1.60 -7.05 5.71
N ILE A 8 -1.25 -7.84 4.70
CA ILE A 8 0.15 -8.12 4.35
C ILE A 8 0.88 -6.80 4.04
N LEU A 9 0.32 -5.96 3.18
CA LEU A 9 0.90 -4.66 2.83
C LEU A 9 1.08 -3.76 4.05
N ALA A 10 0.06 -3.65 4.91
CA ALA A 10 0.16 -2.84 6.12
C ALA A 10 1.30 -3.33 7.02
N VAL A 11 1.37 -4.63 7.30
CA VAL A 11 2.45 -5.22 8.13
C VAL A 11 3.81 -4.94 7.51
N THR A 12 3.96 -5.13 6.19
CA THR A 12 5.21 -4.88 5.49
C THR A 12 5.65 -3.41 5.60
N PHE A 13 4.74 -2.44 5.47
CA PHE A 13 5.05 -1.02 5.67
C PHE A 13 5.44 -0.69 7.10
N PHE A 14 4.81 -1.29 8.11
CA PHE A 14 5.23 -1.09 9.50
C PHE A 14 6.60 -1.71 9.79
N ILE A 15 6.95 -2.82 9.14
CA ILE A 15 8.29 -3.41 9.26
C ILE A 15 9.36 -2.48 8.66
N CYS A 16 9.04 -1.71 7.60
CA CYS A 16 9.96 -0.70 7.03
C CYS A 16 10.32 0.43 8.00
N LEU A 17 9.57 0.66 9.08
CA LEU A 17 9.92 1.65 10.09
C LEU A 17 11.18 1.29 10.87
N PHE A 18 11.50 0.00 10.95
CA PHE A 18 12.76 -0.46 11.53
C PHE A 18 13.90 -0.26 10.53
N ASN A 19 15.12 -0.12 11.04
CA ASN A 19 16.32 -0.03 10.19
C ASN A 19 16.60 -1.39 9.53
N MET A 20 16.00 -1.60 8.37
CA MET A 20 16.19 -2.79 7.54
C MET A 20 17.31 -2.59 6.51
N PRO A 21 17.90 -3.67 5.95
CA PRO A 21 18.86 -3.55 4.87
C PRO A 21 18.20 -2.93 3.62
N TYR A 22 18.98 -2.19 2.82
CA TYR A 22 18.47 -1.44 1.67
C TYR A 22 17.62 -2.29 0.71
N GLY A 23 18.07 -3.53 0.43
CA GLY A 23 17.34 -4.45 -0.46
C GLY A 23 15.95 -4.85 0.05
N TYR A 24 15.68 -4.77 1.36
CA TYR A 24 14.34 -5.00 1.89
C TYR A 24 13.37 -3.91 1.42
N TYR A 25 13.77 -2.63 1.47
CA TYR A 25 12.93 -1.53 1.01
C TYR A 25 12.61 -1.61 -0.48
N GLU A 26 13.56 -2.06 -1.31
CA GLU A 26 13.32 -2.29 -2.74
C GLU A 26 12.32 -3.43 -2.98
N LEU A 27 12.44 -4.51 -2.21
CA LEU A 27 11.47 -5.61 -2.26
C LEU A 27 10.08 -5.15 -1.84
N VAL A 28 9.98 -4.37 -0.75
CA VAL A 28 8.70 -3.84 -0.28
C VAL A 28 8.03 -2.97 -1.34
N ARG A 29 8.79 -2.13 -2.05
CA ARG A 29 8.26 -1.33 -3.17
C ARG A 29 7.70 -2.19 -4.29
N PHE A 30 8.40 -3.26 -4.66
CA PHE A 30 7.89 -4.20 -5.66
C PHE A 30 6.61 -4.89 -5.21
N VAL A 31 6.58 -5.38 -3.95
CA VAL A 31 5.39 -6.01 -3.36
C VAL A 31 4.23 -5.01 -3.26
N ALA A 32 4.50 -3.75 -2.90
CA ALA A 32 3.53 -2.68 -2.84
C ALA A 32 2.95 -2.36 -4.21
N LEU A 33 3.78 -2.24 -5.24
CA LEU A 33 3.34 -2.02 -6.62
C LEU A 33 2.36 -3.13 -7.05
N VAL A 34 2.74 -4.40 -6.86
CA VAL A 34 1.90 -5.55 -7.25
C VAL A 34 0.62 -5.58 -6.41
N GLY A 35 0.73 -5.43 -5.10
CA GLY A 35 -0.40 -5.47 -4.17
C GLY A 35 -1.42 -4.35 -4.44
N PHE A 36 -0.96 -3.12 -4.66
CA PHE A 36 -1.83 -2.00 -5.01
C PHE A 36 -2.41 -2.13 -6.42
N GLY A 37 -1.67 -2.68 -7.38
CA GLY A 37 -2.20 -2.99 -8.71
C GLY A 37 -3.37 -3.98 -8.65
N ILE A 38 -3.23 -5.04 -7.84
CA ILE A 38 -4.31 -6.02 -7.63
C ILE A 38 -5.51 -5.37 -6.91
N LEU A 39 -5.27 -4.56 -5.87
CA LEU A 39 -6.34 -3.85 -5.16
C LEU A 39 -7.06 -2.84 -6.05
N ALA A 40 -6.35 -2.15 -6.94
CA ALA A 40 -6.93 -1.25 -7.91
C ALA A 40 -7.87 -1.98 -8.88
N TYR A 41 -7.44 -3.15 -9.38
CA TYR A 41 -8.25 -3.99 -10.24
C TYR A 41 -9.55 -4.45 -9.55
N TYR A 42 -9.46 -4.93 -8.30
CA TYR A 42 -10.65 -5.31 -7.54
C TYR A 42 -11.58 -4.13 -7.25
N ALA A 43 -11.03 -2.97 -6.87
CA ALA A 43 -11.82 -1.77 -6.63
C ALA A 43 -12.55 -1.30 -7.89
N TYR A 44 -11.90 -1.38 -9.05
CA TYR A 44 -12.51 -1.08 -10.34
C TYR A 44 -13.64 -2.05 -10.67
N GLN A 45 -13.41 -3.36 -10.48
CA GLN A 45 -14.42 -4.39 -10.73
C GLN A 45 -15.67 -4.23 -9.84
N ASN A 46 -15.48 -3.73 -8.61
CA ASN A 46 -16.56 -3.45 -7.66
C ASN A 46 -17.22 -2.07 -7.88
N ASN A 47 -17.01 -1.43 -9.04
CA ASN A 47 -17.48 -0.07 -9.38
C ASN A 47 -17.05 1.03 -8.39
N ASN A 48 -16.03 0.76 -7.57
CA ASN A 48 -15.50 1.72 -6.63
C ASN A 48 -14.32 2.48 -7.25
N THR A 49 -14.65 3.32 -8.23
CA THR A 49 -13.70 4.08 -9.04
C THR A 49 -12.81 5.00 -8.20
N ALA A 50 -13.34 5.58 -7.12
CA ALA A 50 -12.57 6.40 -6.19
C ALA A 50 -11.41 5.62 -5.55
N PHE A 51 -11.68 4.44 -4.97
CA PHE A 51 -10.63 3.60 -4.40
C PHE A 51 -9.70 3.02 -5.45
N ALA A 52 -10.20 2.71 -6.66
CA ALA A 52 -9.35 2.27 -7.76
C ALA A 52 -8.29 3.32 -8.12
N VAL A 53 -8.68 4.60 -8.27
CA VAL A 53 -7.74 5.70 -8.54
C VAL A 53 -6.74 5.87 -7.40
N ILE A 54 -7.19 5.78 -6.14
CA ILE A 54 -6.28 5.86 -4.97
C ILE A 54 -5.25 4.74 -5.01
N TYR A 55 -5.66 3.50 -5.26
CA TYR A 55 -4.73 2.37 -5.31
C TYR A 55 -3.77 2.46 -6.50
N VAL A 56 -4.21 2.96 -7.67
CA VAL A 56 -3.30 3.23 -8.80
C VAL A 56 -2.28 4.31 -8.43
N ALA A 57 -2.70 5.40 -7.80
CA ALA A 57 -1.80 6.45 -7.35
C ALA A 57 -0.75 5.93 -6.35
N LEU A 58 -1.17 5.07 -5.42
CA LEU A 58 -0.27 4.40 -4.48
C LEU A 58 0.69 3.45 -5.21
N ALA A 59 0.21 2.66 -6.17
CA ALA A 59 1.05 1.79 -6.99
C ALA A 59 2.16 2.58 -7.71
N LEU A 60 1.81 3.76 -8.26
CA LEU A 60 2.76 4.67 -8.90
C LEU A 60 3.73 5.33 -7.91
N LEU A 61 3.30 5.61 -6.69
CA LEU A 61 4.16 6.16 -5.64
C LEU A 61 5.21 5.15 -5.20
N PHE A 62 4.82 3.89 -5.04
CA PHE A 62 5.70 2.80 -4.59
C PHE A 62 6.40 2.07 -5.73
N GLN A 63 6.27 2.52 -6.97
CA GLN A 63 6.90 1.84 -8.10
C GLN A 63 8.44 1.81 -7.94
N PRO A 64 9.10 0.70 -8.27
CA PRO A 64 10.56 0.62 -8.28
C PRO A 64 11.19 1.13 -9.59
N LEU A 65 10.39 1.49 -10.60
CA LEU A 65 10.86 1.88 -11.94
C LEU A 65 11.49 3.28 -11.96
N PHE A 66 10.92 4.22 -11.22
CA PHE A 66 11.47 5.57 -11.07
C PHE A 66 11.97 5.77 -9.64
N LYS A 67 13.26 6.13 -9.50
CA LYS A 67 13.84 6.46 -8.19
C LYS A 67 13.26 7.77 -7.68
N ILE A 68 12.21 7.70 -6.86
CA ILE A 68 11.75 8.83 -6.06
C ILE A 68 12.64 8.93 -4.82
N ALA A 69 13.61 9.84 -4.86
CA ALA A 69 14.54 10.08 -3.77
C ALA A 69 13.89 10.93 -2.65
N LEU A 70 12.78 10.47 -2.09
CA LEU A 70 12.31 10.97 -0.79
C LEU A 70 13.34 10.49 0.24
N GLY A 71 13.82 11.36 1.13
CA GLY A 71 14.75 10.94 2.19
C GLY A 71 14.12 9.85 3.08
N ARG A 72 14.93 9.10 3.84
CA ARG A 72 14.46 8.01 4.72
C ARG A 72 13.31 8.45 5.64
N THR A 73 13.42 9.63 6.25
CA THR A 73 12.38 10.19 7.13
C THR A 73 11.04 10.36 6.41
N LEU A 74 11.07 10.86 5.17
CA LEU A 74 9.85 11.12 4.41
C LEU A 74 9.21 9.82 3.92
N TRP A 75 10.00 8.83 3.52
CA TRP A 75 9.49 7.48 3.24
C TRP A 75 8.83 6.83 4.46
N ASN A 76 9.44 6.94 5.65
CA ASN A 76 8.84 6.41 6.87
C ASN A 76 7.47 7.05 7.17
N ILE A 77 7.34 8.37 6.93
CA ILE A 77 6.06 9.07 7.09
C ILE A 77 5.03 8.55 6.09
N VAL A 78 5.42 8.40 4.81
CA VAL A 78 4.56 7.85 3.76
C VAL A 78 4.12 6.43 4.13
N ASP A 79 5.04 5.56 4.53
CA ASP A 79 4.76 4.17 4.92
C ASP A 79 3.76 4.10 6.09
N VAL A 80 3.90 4.96 7.10
CA VAL A 80 2.96 5.06 8.24
C VAL A 80 1.58 5.49 7.77
N ILE A 81 1.49 6.56 6.97
CA ILE A 81 0.21 7.10 6.48
C ILE A 81 -0.51 6.05 5.65
N VAL A 82 0.22 5.37 4.75
CA VAL A 82 -0.33 4.35 3.86
C VAL A 82 -0.72 3.09 4.64
N GLY A 83 0.10 2.66 5.60
CA GLY A 83 -0.21 1.55 6.50
C GLY A 83 -1.48 1.81 7.32
N LEU A 84 -1.63 3.01 7.88
CA LEU A 84 -2.84 3.41 8.60
C LEU A 84 -4.06 3.49 7.68
N PHE A 85 -3.93 4.06 6.49
CA PHE A 85 -5.00 4.10 5.49
C PHE A 85 -5.51 2.70 5.14
N LEU A 86 -4.61 1.73 4.96
CA LEU A 86 -4.96 0.33 4.70
C LEU A 86 -5.74 -0.31 5.86
N ILE A 87 -5.32 -0.05 7.10
CA ILE A 87 -6.01 -0.52 8.31
C ILE A 87 -7.41 0.09 8.42
N ILE A 88 -7.54 1.40 8.24
CA ILE A 88 -8.85 2.08 8.30
C ILE A 88 -9.78 1.57 7.20
N SER A 89 -9.25 1.38 5.99
CA SER A 89 -9.99 0.80 4.86
C SER A 89 -10.48 -0.62 5.16
N LEU A 90 -9.72 -1.42 5.91
CA LEU A 90 -10.13 -2.76 6.35
C LEU A 90 -11.29 -2.71 7.35
N ILE A 91 -11.26 -1.77 8.30
CA ILE A 91 -12.30 -1.63 9.33
C ILE A 91 -13.62 -1.14 8.70
N LYS A 92 -13.56 -0.10 7.86
CA LYS A 92 -14.77 0.46 7.22
C LYS A 92 -15.48 -0.55 6.30
N ASN A 93 -14.72 -1.37 5.59
CA ASN A 93 -15.27 -2.42 4.71
C ASN A 93 -15.92 -3.58 5.51
N LYS A 94 -15.63 -3.69 6.82
CA LYS A 94 -16.28 -4.63 7.74
C LYS A 94 -17.67 -4.14 8.19
N GLU A 95 -17.90 -2.83 8.21
CA GLU A 95 -19.17 -2.24 8.61
C GLU A 95 -20.22 -2.27 7.49
N GLU A 96 -19.83 -2.16 6.22
CA GLU A 96 -20.76 -2.28 5.07
C GLU A 96 -21.28 -3.71 4.83
N ASN A 97 -20.68 -4.73 5.46
CA ASN A 97 -21.09 -6.14 5.36
C ASN A 97 -21.84 -6.65 6.61
N LYS A 98 -22.36 -5.76 7.46
CA LYS A 98 -23.12 -6.11 8.66
C LYS A 98 -24.52 -5.49 8.59
#